data_AF-A0A7C1QWB3-F1
#
_entry.id   AF-A0A7C1QWB3-F1
#
_cell.length_a   1.000
_cell.length_b   1.000
_cell.length_c   1.000
_cell.angle_alpha   90.00
_cell.angle_beta   90.00
_cell.angle_gamma   90.00
#
_symmetry.space_group_name_H-M   'P 1'
#
loop_
_entity.id
_entity.type
_entity.pdbx_description
1 polymer ?
#
loop_
_entity_poly.entity_id
_entity_poly.type
_entity_poly.pdbx_seq_one_letter_code
_entity_poly.pdbx_strand_id
1 'polypeptide(L)'
;MFWEVFYLALTCCHYLTLRLMNINQNFIIMFELFYKGGPLFMGILTILFFIILAIAIYHLVIILKRDFKDINEPRKKLKYVKSLGLFAFVTGILGQLIGLYHAFGAIEKAMDVSPAIIAGGLKISMITTIYGGFIFLISYLLWIILDHVASNKNNGA
;
A
#
# COMPACT_ATOMS: atom_id res chain seq x y z
N MET A 1 -5.21 1.32 -51.59
CA MET A 1 -5.87 0.59 -50.48
C MET A 1 -4.92 -0.28 -49.67
N PHE A 2 -3.92 -0.94 -50.28
CA PHE A 2 -2.94 -1.78 -49.57
C PHE A 2 -1.93 -1.01 -48.69
N TRP A 3 -1.61 0.24 -49.04
CA TRP A 3 -0.60 1.05 -48.36
C TRP A 3 -1.05 1.60 -46.98
N GLU A 4 -2.34 1.92 -46.84
CA GLU A 4 -2.93 2.43 -45.58
C GLU A 4 -2.95 1.37 -44.47
N VAL A 5 -3.25 0.11 -44.81
CA VAL A 5 -3.30 -1.00 -43.85
C VAL A 5 -1.91 -1.31 -43.29
N PHE A 6 -0.86 -1.16 -44.09
CA PHE A 6 0.52 -1.38 -43.67
C PHE A 6 1.01 -0.26 -42.72
N TYR A 7 0.62 0.99 -42.99
CA TYR A 7 0.94 2.15 -42.13
C TYR A 7 0.22 2.09 -40.76
N LEU A 8 -1.03 1.61 -40.75
CA LEU A 8 -1.81 1.38 -39.52
C LEU A 8 -1.21 0.25 -38.65
N ALA A 9 -0.68 -0.81 -39.27
CA ALA A 9 -0.03 -1.91 -38.56
C ALA A 9 1.31 -1.48 -37.93
N LEU A 10 2.11 -0.65 -38.61
CA LEU A 10 3.39 -0.14 -38.10
C LEU A 10 3.20 0.84 -36.92
N THR A 11 2.19 1.72 -37.01
CA THR A 11 1.84 2.64 -35.91
C THR A 11 1.23 1.89 -34.72
N CYS A 12 0.43 0.84 -34.95
CA CYS A 12 -0.10 -0.02 -33.89
C CYS A 12 1.01 -0.79 -33.16
N CYS A 13 2.01 -1.31 -33.91
CA CYS A 13 3.19 -1.98 -33.34
C CYS A 13 4.02 -1.03 -32.47
N HIS A 14 4.25 0.21 -32.93
CA HIS A 14 4.99 1.24 -32.18
C HIS A 14 4.25 1.68 -30.91
N TYR A 15 2.93 1.87 -30.97
CA TYR A 15 2.09 2.22 -29.82
C TYR A 15 2.04 1.08 -28.79
N LEU A 16 2.10 -0.18 -29.23
CA LEU A 16 2.13 -1.35 -28.35
C LEU A 16 3.50 -1.50 -27.65
N THR A 17 4.63 -1.26 -28.34
CA THR A 17 5.95 -1.21 -27.69
C THR A 17 6.09 -0.05 -26.71
N LEU A 18 5.54 1.14 -27.02
CA LEU A 18 5.49 2.26 -26.09
C LEU A 18 4.61 1.96 -24.86
N ARG A 19 3.47 1.27 -25.04
CA ARG A 19 2.63 0.81 -23.92
C ARG A 19 3.33 -0.24 -23.06
N LEU A 20 4.03 -1.19 -23.65
CA LEU A 20 4.78 -2.24 -22.94
C LEU A 20 5.99 -1.66 -22.19
N MET A 21 6.72 -0.72 -22.80
CA MET A 21 7.77 0.05 -22.12
C MET A 21 7.19 0.94 -21.02
N ASN A 22 6.06 1.60 -21.22
CA ASN A 22 5.41 2.43 -20.19
C ASN A 22 4.90 1.59 -19.00
N ILE A 23 4.36 0.39 -19.24
CA ILE A 23 3.96 -0.54 -18.16
C ILE A 23 5.20 -1.02 -17.39
N ASN A 24 6.29 -1.35 -18.10
CA ASN A 24 7.55 -1.72 -17.48
C ASN A 24 8.17 -0.56 -16.68
N GLN A 25 8.14 0.68 -17.20
CA GLN A 25 8.59 1.87 -16.50
C GLN A 25 7.76 2.16 -15.25
N ASN A 26 6.43 2.09 -15.28
CA ASN A 26 5.60 2.31 -14.08
C ASN A 26 5.87 1.27 -12.98
N PHE A 27 6.11 0.01 -13.36
CA PHE A 27 6.47 -1.05 -12.43
C PHE A 27 7.88 -0.89 -11.86
N ILE A 28 8.85 -0.53 -12.70
CA ILE A 28 10.24 -0.22 -12.29
C ILE A 28 10.27 1.02 -11.40
N ILE A 29 9.50 2.06 -11.71
CA ILE A 29 9.37 3.30 -10.91
C ILE A 29 8.77 3.00 -9.53
N MET A 30 7.77 2.12 -9.43
CA MET A 30 7.23 1.67 -8.14
C MET A 30 8.29 0.94 -7.29
N PHE A 31 9.08 0.06 -7.91
CA PHE A 31 10.19 -0.62 -7.23
C PHE A 31 11.32 0.35 -6.83
N GLU A 32 11.62 1.35 -7.66
CA GLU A 32 12.56 2.41 -7.30
C GLU A 32 12.06 3.26 -6.13
N LEU A 33 10.77 3.61 -6.08
CA LEU A 33 10.19 4.32 -4.94
C LEU A 33 10.30 3.49 -3.65
N PHE A 34 10.08 2.17 -3.75
CA PHE A 34 10.22 1.25 -2.64
C PHE A 34 11.67 1.15 -2.13
N TYR A 35 12.63 1.11 -3.05
CA TYR A 35 14.05 1.04 -2.73
C TYR A 35 14.58 2.38 -2.17
N LYS A 36 14.08 3.52 -2.70
CA LYS A 36 14.43 4.87 -2.23
C LYS A 36 13.86 5.18 -0.84
N GLY A 37 12.69 4.65 -0.49
CA GLY A 37 12.03 4.85 0.81
C GLY A 37 12.64 4.08 1.99
N GLY A 38 13.71 3.31 1.77
CA GLY A 38 14.36 2.50 2.79
C GLY A 38 13.83 1.05 2.79
N PRO A 39 14.66 0.05 2.40
CA PRO A 39 14.24 -1.34 2.24
C PRO A 39 13.67 -1.98 3.51
N LEU A 40 14.12 -1.54 4.70
CA LEU A 40 13.71 -2.13 5.98
C LEU A 40 12.25 -1.84 6.32
N PHE A 41 11.85 -0.56 6.36
CA PHE A 41 10.48 -0.19 6.75
C PHE A 41 9.46 -0.57 5.68
N MET A 42 9.83 -0.40 4.41
CA MET A 42 9.00 -0.80 3.29
C MET A 42 8.77 -2.32 3.25
N GLY A 43 9.81 -3.13 3.52
CA GLY A 43 9.70 -4.57 3.65
C GLY A 43 8.74 -5.00 4.77
N ILE A 44 8.89 -4.42 5.96
CA ILE A 44 7.99 -4.69 7.10
C ILE A 44 6.54 -4.36 6.75
N LEU A 45 6.29 -3.20 6.12
CA LEU A 45 4.94 -2.79 5.71
C LEU A 45 4.32 -3.75 4.69
N THR A 46 5.08 -4.23 3.71
CA THR A 46 4.56 -5.22 2.73
C THR A 46 4.18 -6.54 3.38
N ILE A 47 5.02 -7.07 4.27
CA ILE A 47 4.71 -8.30 5.01
C ILE A 47 3.44 -8.11 5.83
N LEU A 48 3.34 -6.98 6.53
CA LEU A 48 2.17 -6.65 7.33
C LEU A 48 0.89 -6.53 6.50
N PHE A 49 0.99 -5.97 5.29
CA PHE A 49 -0.12 -5.89 4.34
C PHE A 49 -0.63 -7.28 3.94
N PHE A 50 0.26 -8.21 3.59
CA PHE A 50 -0.14 -9.59 3.25
C PHE A 50 -0.77 -10.32 4.44
N ILE A 51 -0.27 -10.12 5.66
CA ILE A 51 -0.85 -10.70 6.88
C ILE A 51 -2.28 -10.18 7.10
N ILE A 52 -2.48 -8.87 7.00
CA ILE A 52 -3.81 -8.24 7.13
C ILE A 52 -4.76 -8.80 6.06
N LEU A 53 -4.30 -8.91 4.82
CA LEU A 53 -5.08 -9.44 3.71
C LEU A 53 -5.50 -10.91 3.96
N ALA A 54 -4.57 -11.77 4.39
CA ALA A 54 -4.84 -13.17 4.68
C ALA A 54 -5.86 -13.33 5.82
N ILE A 55 -5.71 -12.56 6.91
CA ILE A 55 -6.65 -12.58 8.04
C ILE A 55 -8.04 -12.10 7.59
N ALA A 56 -8.10 -11.03 6.79
CA ALA A 56 -9.35 -10.49 6.28
C ALA A 56 -10.08 -11.49 5.38
N ILE A 57 -9.37 -12.19 4.48
CA ILE A 57 -9.95 -13.22 3.61
C ILE A 57 -10.45 -14.42 4.44
N TYR A 58 -9.66 -14.89 5.40
CA TYR A 58 -10.08 -15.98 6.28
C TYR A 58 -11.37 -15.65 7.04
N HIS A 59 -11.46 -14.44 7.59
CA HIS A 59 -12.67 -13.96 8.28
C HIS A 59 -13.83 -13.71 7.31
N LEU A 60 -13.58 -13.36 6.05
CA LEU A 60 -14.64 -13.25 5.04
C LEU A 60 -15.24 -14.62 4.72
N VAL A 61 -14.41 -15.66 4.52
CA VAL A 61 -14.87 -17.02 4.21
C VAL A 61 -15.67 -17.63 5.36
N ILE A 62 -15.22 -17.45 6.60
CA ILE A 62 -15.95 -17.95 7.77
C ILE A 62 -17.33 -17.27 7.90
N ILE A 63 -17.42 -15.95 7.64
CA ILE A 63 -18.68 -15.18 7.66
C ILE A 63 -19.68 -15.67 6.59
N LEU A 64 -19.17 -16.07 5.43
CA LEU A 64 -20.00 -16.61 4.35
C LEU A 64 -20.52 -18.02 4.65
N LYS A 65 -19.70 -18.89 5.27
CA LYS A 65 -20.05 -20.29 5.56
C LYS A 65 -21.11 -20.50 6.67
N ARG A 66 -21.64 -19.43 7.27
CA ARG A 66 -22.78 -19.45 8.23
C ARG A 66 -22.61 -20.32 9.48
N ASP A 67 -21.38 -20.72 9.82
CA ASP A 67 -21.11 -21.66 10.91
C ASP A 67 -20.86 -20.94 12.25
N PHE A 68 -21.79 -20.06 12.65
CA PHE A 68 -21.68 -19.32 13.92
C PHE A 68 -22.77 -19.74 14.90
N LYS A 69 -22.33 -20.27 16.04
CA LYS A 69 -23.20 -20.55 17.20
C LYS A 69 -23.36 -19.33 18.12
N ASP A 70 -22.53 -18.29 17.95
CA ASP A 70 -22.56 -17.04 18.74
C ASP A 70 -21.95 -15.85 17.95
N ILE A 71 -22.58 -14.68 18.03
CA ILE A 71 -22.28 -13.46 17.25
C ILE A 71 -21.18 -12.57 17.84
N ASN A 72 -20.82 -12.79 19.11
CA ASN A 72 -19.89 -11.92 19.84
C ASN A 72 -18.41 -12.26 19.59
N GLU A 73 -18.14 -13.48 19.15
CA GLU A 73 -16.82 -13.99 18.74
C GLU A 73 -16.21 -13.22 17.54
N PRO A 74 -16.90 -13.11 16.37
CA PRO A 74 -16.31 -12.49 15.19
C PRO A 74 -16.06 -10.99 15.37
N ARG A 75 -16.93 -10.24 16.05
CA ARG A 75 -16.73 -8.80 16.30
C ARG A 75 -15.45 -8.49 17.09
N LYS A 76 -15.10 -9.32 18.08
CA LYS A 76 -13.84 -9.16 18.82
C LYS A 76 -12.63 -9.38 17.91
N LYS A 77 -12.70 -10.39 17.02
CA LYS A 77 -11.59 -10.71 16.11
C LYS A 77 -11.40 -9.64 15.02
N LEU A 78 -12.49 -9.05 14.53
CA LEU A 78 -12.45 -7.96 13.56
C LEU A 78 -11.73 -6.71 14.09
N LYS A 79 -11.79 -6.43 15.41
CA LYS A 79 -11.03 -5.32 16.00
C LYS A 79 -9.51 -5.46 15.79
N TYR A 80 -8.98 -6.69 15.72
CA TYR A 80 -7.55 -6.89 15.46
C TYR A 80 -7.15 -6.46 14.05
N VAL A 81 -8.03 -6.63 13.04
CA VAL A 81 -7.76 -6.17 11.67
C VAL A 81 -7.55 -4.66 11.64
N LYS A 82 -8.46 -3.90 12.26
CA LYS A 82 -8.33 -2.45 12.43
C LYS A 82 -7.07 -2.06 13.20
N SER A 83 -6.76 -2.76 14.29
CA SER A 83 -5.57 -2.49 15.11
C SER A 83 -4.27 -2.74 14.33
N LEU A 84 -4.19 -3.82 13.56
CA LEU A 84 -3.05 -4.13 12.70
C LEU A 84 -2.88 -3.09 11.58
N GLY A 85 -3.98 -2.59 11.01
CA GLY A 85 -3.94 -1.48 10.07
C GLY A 85 -3.35 -0.22 10.71
N LEU A 86 -3.78 0.11 11.93
CA LEU A 86 -3.25 1.27 12.66
C LEU A 86 -1.77 1.09 12.97
N PHE A 87 -1.36 -0.12 13.35
CA PHE A 87 0.05 -0.46 13.56
C PHE A 87 0.87 -0.22 12.28
N ALA A 88 0.36 -0.62 11.10
CA ALA A 88 1.00 -0.32 9.82
C ALA A 88 1.21 1.19 9.58
N PHE A 89 0.19 2.00 9.89
CA PHE A 89 0.30 3.46 9.75
C PHE A 89 1.35 4.05 10.70
N VAL A 90 1.34 3.64 11.96
CA VAL A 90 2.34 4.08 12.96
C VAL A 90 3.74 3.67 12.54
N THR A 91 3.94 2.45 12.05
CA THR A 91 5.24 1.99 11.51
C THR A 91 5.67 2.84 10.31
N GLY A 92 4.75 3.24 9.43
CA GLY A 92 5.04 4.15 8.31
C GLY A 92 5.53 5.53 8.78
N ILE A 93 4.89 6.09 9.81
CA ILE A 93 5.33 7.36 10.45
C ILE A 93 6.70 7.18 11.13
N LEU A 94 6.95 6.06 11.80
CA LEU A 94 8.25 5.80 12.42
C LEU A 94 9.36 5.70 11.38
N GLY A 95 9.14 5.00 10.26
CA GLY A 95 10.08 4.93 9.15
C GLY A 95 10.40 6.31 8.58
N GLN A 96 9.38 7.16 8.45
CA GLN A 96 9.52 8.57 8.05
C GLN A 96 10.42 9.36 9.02
N LEU A 97 10.16 9.27 10.33
CA LEU A 97 10.91 10.00 11.35
C LEU A 97 12.37 9.56 11.40
N ILE A 98 12.63 8.26 11.26
CA ILE A 98 14.00 7.72 11.22
C ILE A 98 14.72 8.21 9.96
N GLY A 99 14.09 8.12 8.78
CA GLY A 99 14.66 8.64 7.54
C GLY A 99 15.02 10.12 7.64
N LEU A 100 14.12 10.91 8.22
CA LEU A 100 14.34 12.34 8.42
C LEU A 100 15.44 12.64 9.45
N TYR A 101 15.53 11.86 10.53
CA TYR A 101 16.59 11.97 11.53
C TYR A 101 17.99 11.79 10.89
N HIS A 102 18.15 10.76 10.06
CA HIS A 102 19.40 10.55 9.33
C HIS A 102 19.68 11.66 8.30
N ALA A 103 18.65 12.12 7.58
CA ALA A 103 18.79 13.19 6.59
C ALA A 103 19.22 14.52 7.24
N PHE A 104 18.60 14.90 8.35
CA PHE A 104 18.98 16.10 9.09
C PHE A 104 20.36 15.99 9.73
N GLY A 105 20.75 14.82 10.24
CA GLY A 105 22.12 14.63 10.74
C GLY A 105 23.20 14.74 9.66
N ALA A 106 22.87 14.44 8.39
CA ALA A 106 23.76 14.68 7.27
C ALA A 106 23.82 16.17 6.89
N ILE A 107 22.69 16.88 6.97
CA ILE A 107 22.61 18.33 6.75
C ILE A 107 23.40 19.10 7.82
N GLU A 108 23.32 18.71 9.09
CA GLU A 108 24.06 19.34 10.19
C GLU A 108 25.58 19.32 9.96
N LYS A 109 26.10 18.26 9.34
CA LYS A 109 27.53 18.10 9.04
C LYS A 109 27.93 18.73 7.71
N ALA A 110 26.98 19.14 6.88
CA ALA A 110 27.23 19.77 5.60
C ALA A 110 27.23 21.28 5.75
N MET A 111 28.31 21.94 5.30
CA MET A 111 28.47 23.39 5.41
C MET A 111 27.61 24.16 4.39
N ASP A 112 27.29 23.52 3.26
CA ASP A 112 26.44 24.09 2.20
C ASP A 112 25.59 22.98 1.58
N VAL A 113 24.27 23.14 1.65
CA VAL A 113 23.29 22.21 1.09
C VAL A 113 22.25 22.99 0.30
N SER A 114 22.16 22.69 -1.00
CA SER A 114 21.12 23.28 -1.84
C SER A 114 19.72 22.90 -1.32
N PRO A 115 18.78 23.87 -1.23
CA PRO A 115 17.39 23.59 -0.86
C PRO A 115 16.73 22.51 -1.74
N ALA A 116 17.17 22.34 -2.99
CA ALA A 116 16.68 21.31 -3.89
C ALA A 116 16.95 19.88 -3.37
N ILE A 117 18.09 19.66 -2.71
CA ILE A 117 18.44 18.35 -2.14
C ILE A 117 17.55 18.03 -0.94
N ILE A 118 17.34 19.02 -0.07
CA ILE A 118 16.47 18.89 1.10
C ILE A 118 15.03 18.57 0.67
N ALA A 119 14.51 19.28 -0.33
CA ALA A 119 13.18 19.02 -0.90
C ALA A 119 13.07 17.62 -1.51
N GLY A 120 14.13 17.14 -2.19
CA GLY A 120 14.19 15.78 -2.73
C GLY A 120 14.15 14.71 -1.64
N GLY A 121 14.92 14.87 -0.56
CA GLY A 121 14.94 13.96 0.58
C GLY A 121 13.59 13.88 1.31
N LEU A 122 12.99 15.03 1.58
CA LEU A 122 11.64 15.13 2.17
C LEU A 122 10.58 14.44 1.30
N LYS A 123 10.62 14.66 -0.02
CA LYS A 123 9.70 14.03 -0.97
C LYS A 123 9.77 12.51 -0.89
N ILE A 124 10.98 11.94 -0.87
CA ILE A 124 11.15 10.48 -0.82
C ILE A 124 10.69 9.94 0.53
N SER A 125 11.00 10.65 1.60
CA SER A 125 10.58 10.27 2.94
C SER A 125 9.05 10.11 2.98
N MET A 126 8.28 11.10 2.53
CA MET A 126 6.81 11.07 2.62
C MET A 126 6.14 9.82 1.99
N ILE A 127 6.83 9.14 1.08
CA ILE A 127 6.36 7.90 0.44
C ILE A 127 6.06 6.81 1.48
N THR A 128 6.90 6.62 2.51
CA THR A 128 6.67 5.57 3.53
C THR A 128 5.41 5.83 4.36
N THR A 129 5.12 7.09 4.70
CA THR A 129 3.90 7.44 5.43
C THR A 129 2.66 7.29 4.55
N ILE A 130 2.73 7.70 3.28
CA ILE A 130 1.63 7.50 2.32
C ILE A 130 1.34 6.01 2.15
N TYR A 131 2.38 5.18 2.04
CA TYR A 131 2.23 3.73 1.91
C TYR A 131 1.61 3.09 3.15
N GLY A 132 2.08 3.43 4.36
CA GLY A 132 1.47 2.97 5.60
C GLY A 132 0.02 3.44 5.77
N GLY A 133 -0.28 4.66 5.35
CA GLY A 133 -1.65 5.21 5.35
C GLY A 133 -2.58 4.50 4.36
N PHE A 134 -2.06 4.13 3.18
CA PHE A 134 -2.80 3.34 2.21
C PHE A 134 -3.17 1.95 2.75
N ILE A 135 -2.23 1.26 3.40
CA ILE A 135 -2.48 -0.04 4.07
C ILE A 135 -3.55 0.11 5.15
N PHE A 136 -3.47 1.17 5.96
CA PHE A 136 -4.46 1.46 7.00
C PHE A 136 -5.85 1.70 6.43
N LEU A 137 -5.97 2.50 5.36
CA LEU A 137 -7.25 2.77 4.70
C LEU A 137 -7.91 1.49 4.18
N ILE A 138 -7.14 0.61 3.53
CA ILE A 138 -7.65 -0.69 3.07
C ILE A 138 -8.11 -1.53 4.25
N SER A 139 -7.29 -1.65 5.29
CA SER A 139 -7.62 -2.44 6.48
C SER A 139 -8.89 -1.91 7.18
N TYR A 140 -9.02 -0.59 7.28
CA TYR A 140 -10.17 0.07 7.89
C TYR A 140 -11.45 -0.16 7.07
N LEU A 141 -11.36 -0.08 5.74
CA LEU A 141 -12.48 -0.34 4.85
C LEU A 141 -12.93 -1.80 4.92
N LEU A 142 -11.99 -2.75 4.92
CA LEU A 142 -12.28 -4.18 5.12
C LEU A 142 -12.98 -4.41 6.46
N TRP A 143 -12.48 -3.79 7.54
CA TRP A 143 -13.12 -3.90 8.86
C TRP A 143 -14.57 -3.41 8.86
N ILE A 144 -14.87 -2.25 8.24
CA ILE A 144 -16.24 -1.72 8.16
C ILE A 144 -17.16 -2.69 7.40
N ILE A 145 -16.73 -3.19 6.25
CA ILE A 145 -17.55 -4.10 5.43
C ILE A 145 -17.83 -5.39 6.20
N LEU A 146 -16.82 -5.98 6.82
CA LEU A 146 -16.97 -7.23 7.57
C LEU A 146 -17.84 -7.02 8.82
N ASP A 147 -17.70 -5.91 9.54
CA ASP A 147 -18.55 -5.60 10.71
C ASP A 147 -20.01 -5.37 10.30
N HIS A 148 -20.26 -4.67 9.19
CA HIS A 148 -21.59 -4.45 8.67
C HIS A 148 -22.26 -5.76 8.23
N VAL A 149 -21.56 -6.62 7.49
CA VAL A 149 -22.07 -7.94 7.07
C VAL A 149 -22.33 -8.85 8.27
N ALA A 150 -21.45 -8.84 9.27
CA ALA A 150 -21.64 -9.60 10.50
C ALA A 150 -22.85 -9.09 11.31
N SER A 151 -23.06 -7.77 11.37
CA SER A 151 -24.21 -7.17 12.06
C SER A 151 -25.54 -7.50 11.38
N ASN A 152 -25.60 -7.49 10.04
CA ASN A 152 -26.85 -7.70 9.32
C ASN A 152 -27.36 -9.15 9.43
N LYS A 153 -26.45 -10.13 9.49
CA LYS A 153 -26.84 -11.54 9.68
C LYS A 153 -27.40 -11.85 11.07
N ASN A 154 -27.11 -11.02 12.08
CA ASN A 154 -27.68 -11.19 13.43
C ASN A 154 -29.15 -10.73 13.50
N ASN A 155 -29.55 -9.73 12.71
CA ASN A 155 -30.90 -9.16 12.77
C ASN A 155 -31.93 -9.97 11.95
N GLY A 156 -31.51 -11.05 11.29
CA GLY A 156 -32.35 -11.90 10.45
C GLY A 156 -32.39 -13.37 10.89
N ALA A 157 -31.97 -13.66 12.12
CA ALA A 157 -32.10 -14.98 12.77
C ALA A 157 -33.11 -14.89 13.92
#